data_AF-A0A3N9NCG8-F1
#
_entry.id   AF-A0A3N9NCG8-F1
#
_cell.length_a   1.000
_cell.length_b   1.000
_cell.length_c   1.000
_cell.angle_alpha   90.00
_cell.angle_beta   90.00
_cell.angle_gamma   90.00
#
_symmetry.space_group_name_H-M   'P 1'
#
loop_
_entity.id
_entity.type
_entity.pdbx_description
1 polymer ?
#
loop_
_entity_poly.entity_id
_entity_poly.type
_entity_poly.pdbx_seq_one_letter_code
_entity_poly.pdbx_strand_id
1 'polypeptide(L)'
;AFFITGNGLGASGGINRFIVAVQDLFAPDHVNRTPYLLKLAGGNQNPLDNWIVFITLGTLIGGFVSGLLHGRLKIETQKGPRISVKSRWILAFLGGALMGYGARLARGCTSGQALSGGAVLSAGSWAFMFAVFGGGYALAFFLKRAWN
;
A
#
# COMPACT_ATOMS: atom_id res chain seq x y z
N ALA A 1 10.16 12.74 12.10
CA ALA A 1 10.40 12.27 10.71
C ALA A 1 10.61 13.45 9.78
N PHE A 2 9.57 14.20 9.38
CA PHE A 2 9.68 15.34 8.44
C PHE A 2 10.80 16.34 8.76
N PHE A 3 10.99 16.71 10.02
CA PHE A 3 12.05 17.63 10.44
C PHE A 3 13.48 17.10 10.19
N ILE A 4 13.68 15.78 10.22
CA ILE A 4 15.00 15.14 10.11
C ILE A 4 15.22 14.56 8.70
N THR A 5 14.20 13.94 8.10
CA THR A 5 14.31 13.21 6.84
C THR A 5 13.81 13.99 5.62
N GLY A 6 13.19 15.17 5.83
CA GLY A 6 12.57 15.98 4.77
C GLY A 6 11.39 15.30 4.03
N ASN A 7 11.07 14.06 4.38
CA ASN A 7 10.14 13.20 3.68
C ASN A 7 9.13 12.57 4.65
N GLY A 8 7.87 12.46 4.21
CA GLY A 8 6.80 11.79 4.94
C GLY A 8 6.82 10.28 4.71
N LEU A 9 6.38 9.51 5.71
CA LEU A 9 6.17 8.07 5.60
C LEU A 9 5.20 7.73 4.46
N GLY A 10 5.47 6.65 3.74
CA GLY A 10 4.58 6.08 2.74
C GLY A 10 5.11 4.74 2.25
N ALA A 11 4.23 3.78 1.96
CA ALA A 11 4.62 2.45 1.46
C ALA A 11 4.24 2.25 -0.02
N SER A 12 3.06 2.71 -0.43
CA SER A 12 2.57 2.51 -1.81
C SER A 12 3.42 3.19 -2.88
N GLY A 13 4.18 4.24 -2.53
CA GLY A 13 5.14 4.85 -3.44
C GLY A 13 6.33 3.95 -3.78
N GLY A 14 6.70 3.02 -2.90
CA GLY A 14 7.75 2.01 -3.13
C GLY A 14 7.23 0.84 -3.96
N ILE A 15 6.05 0.33 -3.64
CA ILE A 15 5.38 -0.72 -4.43
C ILE A 15 5.17 -0.26 -5.88
N ASN A 16 4.67 0.97 -6.07
CA ASN A 16 4.47 1.52 -7.41
C ASN A 16 5.79 1.64 -8.18
N ARG A 17 6.88 2.07 -7.53
CA ARG A 17 8.21 2.14 -8.16
C ARG A 17 8.75 0.77 -8.55
N PHE A 18 8.53 -0.25 -7.72
CA PHE A 18 8.88 -1.63 -8.06
C PHE A 18 8.09 -2.14 -9.28
N ILE A 19 6.79 -1.88 -9.34
CA ILE A 19 5.95 -2.23 -10.50
C ILE A 19 6.45 -1.51 -11.76
N VAL A 20 6.76 -0.22 -11.67
CA VAL A 20 7.28 0.55 -12.81
C VAL A 20 8.66 0.04 -13.24
N ALA A 21 9.53 -0.37 -12.31
CA ALA A 21 10.83 -0.96 -12.65
C ALA A 21 10.66 -2.26 -13.46
N VAL A 22 9.73 -3.12 -13.05
CA VAL A 22 9.39 -4.34 -13.80
C VAL A 22 8.76 -3.97 -15.15
N GLN A 23 7.88 -2.98 -15.18
CA GLN A 23 7.21 -2.54 -16.40
C GLN A 23 8.19 -1.94 -17.42
N ASP A 24 9.19 -1.18 -16.97
CA ASP A 24 10.21 -0.60 -17.85
C ASP A 24 11.10 -1.68 -18.48
N LEU A 25 11.36 -2.78 -17.76
CA LEU A 25 12.07 -3.94 -18.31
C LEU A 25 11.33 -4.61 -19.49
N PHE A 26 9.99 -4.68 -19.43
CA PHE A 26 9.18 -5.36 -20.44
C PHE A 26 8.59 -4.42 -21.51
N ALA A 27 8.35 -3.15 -21.18
CA ALA A 27 7.65 -2.19 -22.04
C ALA A 27 8.19 -0.74 -21.85
N PRO A 28 9.47 -0.49 -22.18
CA PRO A 28 10.11 0.80 -21.96
C PRO A 28 9.46 1.93 -22.77
N ASP A 29 8.98 1.66 -23.98
CA ASP A 29 8.28 2.64 -24.82
C ASP A 29 6.98 3.16 -24.17
N HIS A 30 6.28 2.32 -23.41
CA HIS A 30 5.06 2.71 -22.70
C HIS A 30 5.36 3.61 -21.50
N VAL A 31 6.43 3.31 -20.76
CA VAL A 31 6.93 4.13 -19.64
C VAL A 31 7.35 5.51 -20.14
N ASN A 32 8.08 5.56 -21.26
CA ASN A 32 8.60 6.80 -21.84
C ASN A 32 7.54 7.66 -22.56
N ARG A 33 6.35 7.12 -22.85
CA ARG A 33 5.24 7.89 -23.44
C ARG A 33 4.20 8.35 -22.42
N THR A 34 4.24 7.81 -21.20
CA THR A 34 3.26 8.11 -20.17
C THR A 34 3.83 9.14 -19.19
N PRO A 35 3.31 10.38 -19.12
CA PRO A 35 3.91 11.46 -18.32
C PRO A 35 4.06 11.14 -16.83
N TYR A 36 3.19 10.29 -16.30
CA TYR A 36 3.28 9.82 -14.92
C TYR A 36 4.43 8.83 -14.71
N LEU A 37 4.61 7.88 -15.63
CA LEU A 37 5.63 6.83 -15.54
C LEU A 37 7.01 7.38 -15.89
N LEU A 38 7.07 8.31 -16.84
CA LEU A 38 8.29 9.02 -17.23
C LEU A 38 8.92 9.79 -16.06
N LYS A 39 8.12 10.31 -15.13
CA LYS A 39 8.63 10.95 -13.89
C LYS A 39 9.20 9.95 -12.87
N LEU A 40 8.91 8.66 -13.02
CA LEU A 40 9.32 7.62 -12.08
C LEU A 40 10.50 6.80 -12.59
N ALA A 41 10.55 6.51 -13.89
CA ALA A 41 11.53 5.63 -14.52
C ALA A 41 11.93 6.09 -15.94
N GLY A 42 11.60 7.32 -16.33
CA GLY A 42 11.89 7.79 -17.69
C GLY A 42 13.37 8.04 -17.93
N GLY A 43 13.86 7.61 -19.10
CA GLY A 43 15.25 7.77 -19.51
C GLY A 43 16.21 6.86 -18.72
N ASN A 44 17.22 7.45 -18.07
CA ASN A 44 18.23 6.73 -17.29
C ASN A 44 17.96 6.76 -15.77
N GLN A 45 16.74 7.13 -15.36
CA GLN A 45 16.37 7.22 -13.95
C GLN A 45 16.05 5.83 -13.42
N ASN A 46 16.72 5.42 -12.33
CA ASN A 46 16.43 4.15 -11.70
C ASN A 46 15.24 4.29 -10.73
N PRO A 47 14.06 3.73 -11.03
CA PRO A 47 12.90 3.80 -10.14
C PRO A 47 13.14 3.14 -8.79
N LEU A 48 14.10 2.21 -8.69
CA LEU A 48 14.45 1.51 -7.46
C LEU A 48 15.38 2.31 -6.55
N ASP A 49 16.09 3.32 -7.10
CA ASP A 49 16.96 4.21 -6.34
C ASP A 49 16.16 5.34 -5.66
N ASN A 50 15.19 4.91 -4.85
CA ASN A 50 14.38 5.81 -4.05
C ASN A 50 14.31 5.31 -2.62
N TRP A 51 14.52 6.20 -1.65
CA TRP A 51 14.50 5.90 -0.21
C TRP A 51 13.26 5.08 0.22
N ILE A 52 12.11 5.31 -0.43
CA ILE A 52 10.84 4.62 -0.11
C ILE A 52 10.86 3.12 -0.47
N VAL A 53 11.68 2.70 -1.44
CA VAL A 53 11.85 1.30 -1.81
C VAL A 53 12.59 0.57 -0.70
N PHE A 54 13.68 1.15 -0.19
CA PHE A 54 14.43 0.61 0.95
C PHE A 54 13.59 0.52 2.22
N ILE A 55 12.73 1.52 2.50
CA ILE A 55 11.80 1.45 3.64
C ILE A 55 10.78 0.34 3.46
N THR A 56 10.24 0.17 2.25
CA THR A 56 9.27 -0.88 1.97
C THR A 56 9.91 -2.26 2.19
N LEU A 57 11.11 -2.49 1.66
CA LEU A 57 11.87 -3.72 1.86
C LEU A 57 12.24 -3.94 3.33
N GLY A 58 12.73 -2.90 4.01
CA GLY A 58 13.09 -2.96 5.44
C GLY A 58 11.88 -3.27 6.31
N THR A 59 10.69 -2.76 5.98
CA THR A 59 9.45 -3.07 6.70
C THR A 59 9.03 -4.54 6.51
N LEU A 60 9.16 -5.07 5.29
CA LEU A 60 8.88 -6.48 5.00
C LEU A 60 9.84 -7.42 5.75
N ILE A 61 11.15 -7.16 5.64
CA ILE A 61 12.18 -7.96 6.31
C ILE A 61 12.05 -7.83 7.83
N GLY A 62 11.88 -6.62 8.35
CA GLY A 62 11.72 -6.38 9.79
C GLY A 62 10.48 -7.07 10.37
N GLY A 63 9.34 -7.03 9.66
CA GLY A 63 8.14 -7.76 10.04
C GLY A 63 8.35 -9.27 10.04
N PHE A 64 9.02 -9.81 9.02
CA PHE A 64 9.33 -11.24 8.92
C PHE A 64 10.27 -11.70 10.04
N VAL A 65 11.38 -11.00 10.27
CA VAL A 65 12.35 -11.31 11.33
C VAL A 65 11.70 -11.20 12.70
N SER A 66 10.89 -10.17 12.94
CA SER A 66 10.12 -10.02 14.18
C SER A 66 9.17 -11.20 14.40
N GLY A 67 8.47 -11.65 13.35
CA GLY A 67 7.62 -12.83 13.41
C GLY A 67 8.40 -14.12 13.69
N LEU A 68 9.58 -14.27 13.10
CA LEU A 68 10.45 -15.44 13.29
C LEU A 68 10.95 -15.53 14.74
N LEU A 69 11.48 -14.42 15.27
CA LEU A 69 12.05 -14.36 16.62
C LEU A 69 11.01 -14.65 17.71
N HIS A 70 9.74 -14.27 17.48
CA HIS A 70 8.65 -14.51 18.43
C HIS A 70 7.87 -15.81 18.15
N GLY A 71 8.33 -16.64 17.20
CA GLY A 71 7.65 -17.90 16.85
C GLY A 71 6.22 -17.72 16.32
N ARG A 72 5.91 -16.56 15.73
CA ARG A 72 4.57 -16.21 15.21
C ARG A 72 4.40 -16.49 13.72
N LEU A 73 5.44 -16.98 13.04
CA LEU A 73 5.34 -17.36 11.63
C LEU A 73 4.50 -18.64 11.49
N LYS A 74 3.30 -18.48 10.94
CA LYS A 74 2.42 -19.58 10.56
C LYS A 74 1.88 -19.34 9.16
N ILE A 75 1.96 -20.37 8.31
CA ILE A 75 1.32 -20.35 7.01
C ILE A 75 -0.12 -20.80 7.22
N GLU A 76 -1.03 -19.84 7.30
CA GLU A 76 -2.45 -20.11 7.50
C GLU A 76 -3.32 -19.14 6.70
N THR A 77 -4.47 -19.62 6.25
CA THR A 77 -5.48 -18.74 5.66
C THR A 77 -6.43 -18.31 6.76
N GLN A 78 -6.28 -17.08 7.23
CA GLN A 78 -7.15 -16.50 8.26
C GLN A 78 -8.57 -16.32 7.71
N LYS A 79 -9.52 -17.13 8.19
CA LYS A 79 -10.92 -17.14 7.72
C LYS A 79 -11.89 -17.36 8.88
N GLY A 80 -13.10 -16.82 8.76
CA GLY A 80 -14.19 -17.13 9.69
C GLY A 80 -14.68 -18.59 9.57
N PRO A 81 -15.38 -19.11 10.60
CA PRO A 81 -15.89 -20.47 10.60
C PRO A 81 -16.92 -20.71 9.47
N ARG A 82 -17.63 -19.66 9.05
CA ARG A 82 -18.73 -19.72 8.07
C ARG A 82 -18.32 -19.51 6.61
N ILE A 83 -17.05 -19.21 6.32
CA ILE A 83 -16.58 -18.97 4.96
C ILE A 83 -15.63 -20.04 4.45
N SER A 84 -15.73 -20.35 3.15
CA SER A 84 -14.79 -21.22 2.47
C SER A 84 -13.45 -20.51 2.23
N VAL A 85 -12.38 -21.30 2.06
CA VAL A 85 -11.05 -20.78 1.68
C VAL A 85 -11.14 -20.00 0.36
N LYS A 86 -11.84 -20.55 -0.65
CA LYS A 86 -12.03 -19.87 -1.95
C LYS A 86 -12.68 -18.50 -1.79
N SER A 87 -13.78 -18.42 -1.04
CA SER A 87 -14.48 -17.15 -0.77
C SER A 87 -13.59 -16.15 -0.05
N ARG A 88 -12.74 -16.60 0.90
CA ARG A 88 -11.79 -15.73 1.62
C ARG A 88 -10.76 -15.10 0.69
N TRP A 89 -10.21 -15.89 -0.23
CA TRP A 89 -9.22 -15.42 -1.21
C TRP A 89 -9.86 -14.45 -2.22
N ILE A 90 -11.08 -14.73 -2.69
CA ILE A 90 -11.84 -13.81 -3.56
C ILE A 90 -12.06 -12.47 -2.84
N LEU A 91 -12.51 -12.50 -1.58
CA LEU A 91 -12.70 -11.28 -0.78
C LEU A 91 -11.38 -10.55 -0.53
N ALA A 92 -10.28 -11.26 -0.28
CA ALA A 92 -8.95 -10.66 -0.11
C ALA A 92 -8.51 -9.93 -1.38
N PHE A 93 -8.69 -10.57 -2.54
CA PHE A 93 -8.33 -10.01 -3.82
C PHE A 93 -9.16 -8.79 -4.18
N LEU A 94 -10.50 -8.88 -4.04
CA LEU A 94 -11.39 -7.75 -4.30
C LEU A 94 -11.12 -6.58 -3.35
N GLY A 95 -10.91 -6.86 -2.05
CA GLY A 95 -10.54 -5.85 -1.07
C GLY A 95 -9.20 -5.18 -1.40
N GLY A 96 -8.19 -5.96 -1.79
CA GLY A 96 -6.89 -5.45 -2.22
C GLY A 96 -6.97 -4.61 -3.49
N ALA A 97 -7.76 -5.03 -4.48
CA ALA A 97 -7.98 -4.29 -5.72
C ALA A 97 -8.69 -2.94 -5.46
N LEU A 98 -9.76 -2.94 -4.66
CA LEU A 98 -10.46 -1.71 -4.25
C LEU A 98 -9.55 -0.78 -3.44
N MET A 99 -8.74 -1.32 -2.52
CA MET A 99 -7.76 -0.55 -1.77
C MET A 99 -6.72 0.07 -2.70
N GLY A 100 -6.17 -0.69 -3.65
CA GLY A 100 -5.20 -0.20 -4.62
C GLY A 100 -5.76 0.91 -5.50
N TYR A 101 -6.98 0.73 -6.01
CA TYR A 101 -7.68 1.75 -6.78
C TYR A 101 -7.95 3.02 -5.94
N GLY A 102 -8.44 2.87 -4.72
CA GLY A 102 -8.69 3.98 -3.80
C GLY A 102 -7.41 4.73 -3.44
N ALA A 103 -6.31 4.02 -3.14
CA ALA A 103 -5.01 4.62 -2.86
C ALA A 103 -4.49 5.42 -4.06
N ARG A 104 -4.79 4.96 -5.27
CA ARG A 104 -4.43 5.68 -6.51
C ARG A 104 -5.23 6.98 -6.65
N LEU A 105 -6.54 6.92 -6.46
CA LEU A 105 -7.42 8.11 -6.50
C LEU A 105 -7.03 9.13 -5.43
N ALA A 106 -6.74 8.66 -4.21
CA ALA A 106 -6.30 9.49 -3.09
C ALA A 106 -4.85 9.99 -3.21
N ARG A 107 -4.12 9.59 -4.27
CA ARG A 107 -2.69 9.88 -4.49
C ARG A 107 -1.82 9.55 -3.27
N GLY A 108 -2.17 8.49 -2.55
CA GLY A 108 -1.47 8.09 -1.34
C GLY A 108 -2.13 6.92 -0.62
N CYS A 109 -1.40 6.34 0.32
CA CYS A 109 -1.89 5.25 1.18
C CYS A 109 -2.19 5.77 2.58
N THR A 110 -2.72 4.91 3.45
CA THR A 110 -3.02 5.27 4.83
C THR A 110 -1.82 5.84 5.59
N SER A 111 -0.62 5.27 5.43
CA SER A 111 0.58 5.83 6.06
C SER A 111 1.01 7.19 5.46
N GLY A 112 0.78 7.40 4.15
CA GLY A 112 1.07 8.66 3.47
C GLY A 112 0.07 9.78 3.79
N GLN A 113 -1.22 9.49 3.63
CA GLN A 113 -2.28 10.46 3.84
C GLN A 113 -2.58 10.62 5.33
N ALA A 114 -2.92 9.55 6.05
CA ALA A 114 -3.36 9.70 7.44
C ALA A 114 -2.22 10.06 8.40
N LEU A 115 -1.06 9.39 8.33
CA LEU A 115 0.05 9.67 9.28
C LEU A 115 0.85 10.90 8.84
N SER A 116 1.41 10.90 7.63
CA SER A 116 2.29 11.98 7.18
C SER A 116 1.53 13.26 6.85
N GLY A 117 0.45 13.15 6.09
CA GLY A 117 -0.41 14.29 5.74
C GLY A 117 -1.22 14.83 6.93
N GLY A 118 -1.65 13.95 7.83
CA GLY A 118 -2.29 14.34 9.10
C GLY A 118 -1.34 15.09 10.03
N ALA A 119 -0.06 14.69 10.10
CA ALA A 119 0.95 15.36 10.92
C ALA A 119 1.26 16.81 10.48
N VAL A 120 1.05 17.12 9.20
CA VAL A 120 1.15 18.50 8.67
C VAL A 120 -0.21 19.20 8.58
N LEU A 121 -1.25 18.65 9.23
CA LEU A 121 -2.61 19.19 9.29
C LEU A 121 -3.24 19.47 7.90
N SER A 122 -2.91 18.65 6.89
CA SER A 122 -3.49 18.80 5.57
C SER A 122 -4.99 18.46 5.58
N ALA A 123 -5.84 19.41 5.19
CA ALA A 123 -7.28 19.22 5.13
C ALA A 123 -7.69 18.00 4.27
N GLY A 124 -7.00 17.77 3.14
CA GLY A 124 -7.26 16.61 2.28
C GLY A 124 -6.93 15.28 2.94
N SER A 125 -5.88 15.25 3.77
CA SER A 125 -5.48 14.05 4.51
C SER A 125 -6.42 13.72 5.67
N TRP A 126 -6.97 14.75 6.34
CA TRP A 126 -8.02 14.58 7.34
C TRP A 126 -9.32 14.08 6.69
N ALA A 127 -9.73 14.65 5.56
CA ALA A 127 -10.89 14.17 4.80
C ALA A 127 -10.69 12.70 4.37
N PHE A 128 -9.50 12.34 3.87
CA PHE A 128 -9.15 10.95 3.56
C PHE A 128 -9.27 10.04 4.79
N MET A 129 -8.73 10.46 5.93
CA MET A 129 -8.78 9.69 7.16
C MET A 129 -10.24 9.41 7.59
N PHE A 130 -11.09 10.43 7.62
CA PHE A 130 -12.51 10.27 7.95
C PHE A 130 -13.24 9.37 6.95
N ALA A 131 -12.95 9.50 5.65
CA ALA A 131 -13.56 8.65 4.62
C ALA A 131 -13.14 7.17 4.78
N VAL A 132 -11.87 6.89 5.08
CA VAL A 132 -11.37 5.52 5.28
C VAL A 132 -11.99 4.88 6.51
N PHE A 133 -11.97 5.56 7.66
CA PHE A 133 -12.56 5.02 8.89
C PHE A 133 -14.08 4.92 8.77
N GLY A 134 -14.75 5.97 8.28
CA GLY A 134 -16.20 5.99 8.10
C GLY A 134 -16.68 4.90 7.14
N GLY A 135 -16.05 4.79 5.97
CA GLY A 135 -16.36 3.73 5.01
C GLY A 135 -16.04 2.33 5.54
N GLY A 136 -14.92 2.18 6.26
CA GLY A 136 -14.52 0.94 6.90
C GLY A 136 -15.54 0.45 7.93
N TYR A 137 -15.97 1.33 8.85
CA TYR A 137 -16.98 0.99 9.86
C TYR A 137 -18.35 0.71 9.23
N ALA A 138 -18.74 1.46 8.19
CA ALA A 138 -19.98 1.20 7.47
C ALA A 138 -19.99 -0.18 6.80
N LEU A 139 -18.90 -0.57 6.15
CA LEU A 139 -18.76 -1.88 5.52
C LEU A 139 -18.56 -3.04 6.51
N ALA A 140 -17.93 -2.76 7.66
CA ALA A 140 -17.67 -3.78 8.69
C ALA A 140 -18.96 -4.45 9.17
N PHE A 141 -20.07 -3.71 9.26
CA PHE A 141 -21.36 -4.28 9.67
C PHE A 141 -21.84 -5.39 8.72
N PHE A 142 -21.61 -5.24 7.41
CA PHE A 142 -22.02 -6.21 6.40
C PHE A 142 -21.03 -7.40 6.32
N LEU A 143 -19.73 -7.11 6.45
CA LEU A 143 -18.68 -8.12 6.33
C LEU A 143 -18.41 -8.89 7.63
N LYS A 144 -18.98 -8.49 8.78
CA LYS A 144 -18.80 -9.20 10.06
C LYS A 144 -19.16 -10.68 9.99
N ARG A 145 -20.15 -11.05 9.16
CA ARG A 145 -20.58 -12.45 8.96
C ARG A 145 -19.54 -13.30 8.22
N ALA A 146 -18.56 -12.67 7.56
CA ALA A 146 -17.44 -13.37 6.94
C ALA A 146 -16.35 -13.74 7.96
N TRP A 147 -16.36 -13.12 9.14
CA TRP A 147 -15.37 -13.31 10.20
C TRP A 147 -15.92 -14.06 11.43
N ASN A 148 -17.18 -13.82 11.78
CA ASN A 148 -17.95 -14.53 12.83
C ASN A 148 -18.72 -15.72 12.28
#